data_AF-A0A4R2KWS1-F1
#
_entry.id   AF-A0A4R2KWS1-F1
#
_cell.length_a   1.000
_cell.length_b   1.000
_cell.length_c   1.000
_cell.angle_alpha   90.00
_cell.angle_beta   90.00
_cell.angle_gamma   90.00
#
_symmetry.space_group_name_H-M   'P 1'
#
loop_
_entity.id
_entity.type
_entity.pdbx_description
1 polymer ?
#
loop_
_entity_poly.entity_id
_entity_poly.type
_entity_poly.pdbx_seq_one_letter_code
_entity_poly.pdbx_strand_id
1 'polypeptide(L)'
;MGRGVANQHLYLARLLIRAWQRDREEQRVPARVLDQAYAPGVREHLILAYGHFLNHVLDPTGATTGGDTPRCCDDLPPQSAGKSVPGEIHEFRQLEQAGWLAPLLAPLPDIGSAGSQGARRPDTLVASSGGPDWPGPEQAEGWSQRLASIFERMNDSLDEC
;
A
#
# COMPACT_ATOMS: atom_id res chain seq x y z
N MET A 1 3.86 3.99 19.97
CA MET A 1 2.63 3.31 19.52
C MET A 1 2.58 3.04 18.01
N GLY A 2 3.21 3.85 17.14
CA GLY A 2 3.15 3.69 15.68
C GLY A 2 3.59 2.32 15.10
N ARG A 3 4.61 1.67 15.69
CA ARG A 3 5.12 0.36 15.22
C ARG A 3 4.09 -0.76 15.27
N GLY A 4 3.36 -0.88 16.38
CA GLY A 4 2.36 -1.92 16.56
C GLY A 4 1.22 -1.79 15.53
N VAL A 5 0.83 -0.55 15.25
CA VAL A 5 -0.19 -0.23 14.25
C VAL A 5 0.33 -0.51 12.83
N ALA A 6 1.57 -0.14 12.50
CA ALA A 6 2.19 -0.47 11.21
C ALA A 6 2.20 -1.99 10.94
N ASN A 7 2.63 -2.78 11.92
CA ASN A 7 2.65 -4.23 11.84
C ASN A 7 1.25 -4.84 11.74
N GLN A 8 0.27 -4.28 12.45
CA GLN A 8 -1.12 -4.71 12.36
C GLN A 8 -1.68 -4.51 10.94
N HIS A 9 -1.45 -3.34 10.34
CA HIS A 9 -1.88 -3.08 8.96
C HIS A 9 -1.17 -4.00 7.95
N LEU A 10 0.13 -4.25 8.14
CA LEU A 10 0.88 -5.19 7.30
C LEU A 10 0.33 -6.63 7.43
N TYR A 11 -0.03 -7.06 8.63
CA TYR A 11 -0.67 -8.35 8.87
C TYR A 11 -2.03 -8.45 8.17
N LEU A 12 -2.87 -7.42 8.29
CA LEU A 12 -4.17 -7.36 7.61
C LEU A 12 -4.03 -7.41 6.09
N ALA A 13 -3.06 -6.67 5.51
CA ALA A 13 -2.76 -6.73 4.08
C ALA A 13 -2.40 -8.15 3.64
N ARG A 14 -1.50 -8.83 4.37
CA ARG A 14 -1.09 -10.22 4.08
C ARG A 14 -2.26 -11.20 4.18
N LEU A 15 -3.14 -11.03 5.15
CA LEU A 15 -4.34 -11.85 5.27
C LEU A 15 -5.24 -11.71 4.05
N LEU A 16 -5.47 -10.47 3.58
CA LEU A 16 -6.27 -10.20 2.38
C LEU A 16 -5.61 -10.75 1.11
N ILE A 17 -4.29 -10.63 0.97
CA ILE A 17 -3.54 -11.21 -0.16
C ILE A 17 -3.73 -12.73 -0.22
N ARG A 18 -3.63 -13.43 0.91
CA ARG A 18 -3.85 -14.88 0.96
C ARG A 18 -5.29 -15.27 0.61
N ALA A 19 -6.27 -14.50 1.08
CA ALA A 19 -7.67 -14.72 0.72
C ALA A 19 -7.89 -14.54 -0.79
N TRP A 20 -7.29 -13.49 -1.36
CA TRP A 20 -7.35 -13.21 -2.80
C TRP A 20 -6.68 -14.30 -3.64
N GLN A 21 -5.50 -14.78 -3.24
CA GLN A 21 -4.82 -15.91 -3.91
C GLN A 21 -5.69 -17.17 -3.91
N ARG A 22 -6.21 -17.54 -2.74
CA ARG A 22 -7.12 -18.69 -2.60
C ARG A 22 -8.35 -18.55 -3.48
N ASP A 23 -9.02 -17.40 -3.44
CA ASP A 23 -10.25 -17.20 -4.23
C ASP A 23 -9.97 -17.19 -5.75
N ARG A 24 -8.76 -16.79 -6.17
CA ARG A 24 -8.31 -16.94 -7.57
C ARG A 24 -8.05 -18.39 -7.95
N GLU A 25 -7.46 -19.18 -7.05
CA GLU A 25 -7.25 -20.62 -7.27
C GLU A 25 -8.58 -21.39 -7.39
N GLU A 26 -9.59 -20.98 -6.63
CA GLU A 26 -10.94 -21.56 -6.70
C GLU A 26 -11.67 -21.27 -8.02
N GLN A 27 -11.26 -20.23 -8.76
CA GLN A 27 -11.81 -19.84 -10.07
C GLN A 27 -13.35 -19.69 -10.11
N ARG A 28 -13.99 -19.46 -8.96
CA ARG A 28 -15.46 -19.29 -8.86
C ARG A 28 -15.93 -17.95 -9.43
N VAL A 29 -15.05 -16.96 -9.42
CA VAL A 29 -15.31 -15.59 -9.86
C VAL A 29 -14.21 -15.20 -10.85
N PRO A 30 -14.52 -14.46 -11.93
CA PRO A 30 -13.50 -13.98 -12.86
C PRO A 30 -12.39 -13.21 -12.14
N ALA A 31 -11.13 -13.52 -12.47
CA ALA A 31 -9.95 -12.92 -11.85
C ALA A 31 -10.02 -11.38 -11.76
N ARG A 32 -10.48 -10.72 -12.81
CA ARG A 32 -10.62 -9.27 -12.86
C ARG A 32 -11.57 -8.70 -11.80
N VAL A 33 -12.65 -9.42 -11.48
CA VAL A 33 -13.61 -9.00 -10.44
C VAL A 33 -12.98 -9.15 -9.06
N LEU A 34 -12.21 -10.22 -8.84
CA LEU A 34 -11.42 -10.40 -7.63
C LEU A 34 -10.36 -9.31 -7.49
N ASP A 35 -9.65 -8.99 -8.57
CA ASP A 35 -8.62 -7.95 -8.57
C ASP A 35 -9.21 -6.57 -8.22
N GLN A 36 -10.38 -6.24 -8.77
CA GLN A 36 -11.12 -5.02 -8.44
C GLN A 36 -11.62 -4.98 -6.98
N ALA A 37 -12.00 -6.13 -6.41
CA ALA A 37 -12.54 -6.21 -5.06
C ALA A 37 -11.44 -6.16 -3.99
N TYR A 38 -10.33 -6.88 -4.21
CA TYR A 38 -9.27 -7.05 -3.21
C TYR A 38 -8.20 -5.96 -3.28
N ALA A 39 -7.83 -5.50 -4.49
CA ALA A 39 -6.71 -4.55 -4.66
C ALA A 39 -6.87 -3.25 -3.85
N PRO A 40 -8.04 -2.58 -3.80
CA PRO A 40 -8.19 -1.36 -3.00
C PRO A 40 -7.94 -1.57 -1.52
N GLY A 41 -8.51 -2.63 -0.94
CA GLY A 41 -8.36 -2.94 0.49
C GLY A 41 -6.92 -3.29 0.85
N VAL A 42 -6.29 -4.14 0.03
CA VAL A 42 -4.88 -4.51 0.24
C VAL A 42 -3.98 -3.27 0.14
N ARG A 43 -4.14 -2.46 -0.91
CA ARG A 43 -3.37 -1.23 -1.10
C ARG A 43 -3.53 -0.28 0.09
N GLU A 44 -4.76 -0.10 0.58
CA GLU A 44 -5.02 0.78 1.72
C GLU A 44 -4.28 0.33 2.97
N HIS A 45 -4.33 -0.96 3.31
CA HIS A 45 -3.59 -1.48 4.46
C HIS A 45 -2.07 -1.33 4.28
N LEU A 46 -1.53 -1.55 3.08
CA LEU A 46 -0.10 -1.36 2.82
C LEU A 46 0.34 0.12 2.95
N ILE A 47 -0.48 1.06 2.46
CA ILE A 47 -0.21 2.50 2.59
C ILE A 47 -0.27 2.93 4.06
N LEU A 48 -1.29 2.48 4.81
CA LEU A 48 -1.39 2.79 6.24
C LEU A 48 -0.21 2.20 7.03
N ALA A 49 0.20 0.97 6.72
CA ALA A 49 1.39 0.38 7.33
C ALA A 49 2.63 1.24 7.09
N TYR A 50 2.84 1.66 5.84
CA TYR A 50 3.95 2.51 5.44
C TYR A 50 3.90 3.89 6.11
N GLY A 51 2.73 4.53 6.17
CA GLY A 51 2.54 5.82 6.83
C GLY A 51 2.86 5.81 8.32
N HIS A 52 2.39 4.78 9.03
CA HIS A 52 2.73 4.59 10.44
C HIS A 52 4.22 4.33 10.65
N PHE A 53 4.87 3.66 9.70
CA PHE A 53 6.30 3.46 9.70
C PHE A 53 7.07 4.77 9.47
N LEU A 54 6.68 5.61 8.52
CA LEU A 54 7.28 6.93 8.31
C LEU A 54 7.20 7.81 9.57
N ASN A 55 6.03 7.83 10.22
CA ASN A 55 5.86 8.54 11.49
C ASN A 55 6.81 8.00 12.58
N HIS A 56 7.03 6.70 12.61
CA HIS A 56 7.94 6.10 13.58
C HIS A 56 9.41 6.43 13.30
N VAL A 57 9.82 6.49 12.03
CA VAL A 57 11.17 6.92 11.62
C VAL A 57 11.42 8.37 12.03
N LEU A 58 10.42 9.24 11.86
CA LEU A 58 10.53 10.66 12.23
C LEU A 58 10.48 10.91 13.74
N ASP A 59 9.66 10.15 14.45
CA ASP A 59 9.43 10.31 15.88
C ASP A 59 9.34 8.93 16.55
N PRO A 60 10.50 8.31 16.88
CA PRO A 60 10.53 7.02 17.55
C PRO A 60 9.91 7.10 18.96
N THR A 61 9.91 8.29 19.58
CA THR A 61 9.35 8.53 20.91
C THR A 61 7.84 8.66 20.94
N GLY A 62 7.21 8.93 19.78
CA GLY A 62 5.76 9.07 19.66
C GLY A 62 5.19 10.34 20.31
N ALA A 63 6.02 11.35 20.55
CA ALA A 63 5.64 12.62 21.19
C ALA A 63 4.76 13.53 20.29
N THR A 64 4.73 13.29 18.98
CA THR A 64 4.16 14.19 17.96
C THR A 64 2.97 13.57 17.21
N THR A 65 2.44 12.43 17.66
CA THR A 65 1.34 11.70 17.00
C THR A 65 -0.01 12.34 17.30
N GLY A 66 -0.32 13.47 16.64
CA GLY A 66 -1.59 14.19 16.78
C GLY A 66 -2.30 14.53 15.47
N GLY A 67 -1.88 13.96 14.33
CA GLY A 67 -2.42 14.25 13.00
C GLY A 67 -2.79 13.01 12.19
N ASP A 68 -3.30 13.22 10.98
CA ASP A 68 -3.60 12.16 10.02
C ASP A 68 -2.34 11.34 9.69
N THR A 69 -2.53 10.05 9.39
CA THR A 69 -1.42 9.17 9.02
C THR A 69 -0.93 9.53 7.62
N PRO A 70 0.35 9.88 7.44
CA PRO A 70 0.88 10.29 6.14
C PRO A 70 0.78 9.12 5.16
N ARG A 71 0.42 9.39 3.91
CA ARG A 71 0.33 8.34 2.88
C ARG A 71 1.61 8.26 2.05
N CYS A 72 2.39 9.34 2.01
CA CYS A 72 3.71 9.41 1.38
C CYS A 72 4.69 10.29 2.18
N CYS A 73 5.95 10.37 1.72
CA CYS A 73 6.98 11.23 2.32
C CYS A 73 6.65 12.72 2.23
N ASP A 74 5.84 13.14 1.27
CA ASP A 74 5.45 14.55 1.11
C ASP A 74 4.30 14.96 2.05
N ASP A 75 3.58 13.99 2.63
CA ASP A 75 2.56 14.22 3.66
C ASP A 75 3.17 14.39 5.07
N LEU A 76 4.49 14.25 5.21
CA LEU A 76 5.16 14.32 6.50
C LEU A 76 5.14 15.75 7.06
N PRO A 77 4.90 15.93 8.38
CA PRO A 77 4.84 17.27 8.97
C PRO A 77 6.20 17.98 8.81
N PRO A 78 6.19 19.30 8.57
CA PRO A 78 7.43 20.07 8.43
C PRO A 78 8.24 19.96 9.72
N GLN A 79 9.49 19.50 9.60
CA GLN A 79 10.38 19.38 10.74
C GLN A 79 10.73 20.77 11.29
N SER A 80 10.72 20.89 12.62
CA SER A 80 11.12 22.12 13.30
C SER A 80 12.53 22.54 12.88
N ALA A 81 12.74 23.83 12.62
CA ALA A 81 14.04 24.37 12.20
C ALA A 81 15.17 23.87 13.11
N GLY A 82 16.14 23.14 12.53
CA GLY A 82 17.29 22.58 13.24
C GLY A 82 17.30 21.06 13.41
N LYS A 83 16.20 20.34 13.11
CA LYS A 83 16.23 18.88 12.99
C LYS A 83 16.56 18.48 11.54
N SER A 84 17.66 17.75 11.38
CA SER A 84 18.00 17.14 10.08
C SER A 84 17.01 16.03 9.78
N VAL A 85 16.50 15.99 8.55
CA VAL A 85 15.67 14.89 8.07
C VAL A 85 16.55 13.62 8.05
N PRO A 86 16.09 12.48 8.60
CA PRO A 86 16.83 11.22 8.53
C PRO A 86 17.13 10.83 7.07
N GLY A 87 18.31 10.27 6.80
CA GLY A 87 18.72 9.87 5.45
C GLY A 87 17.78 8.82 4.83
N GLU A 88 17.14 8.03 5.69
CA GLU A 88 16.13 7.04 5.38
C GLU A 88 14.92 7.66 4.66
N ILE A 89 14.48 8.87 5.06
CA ILE A 89 13.38 9.58 4.40
C ILE A 89 13.76 10.00 2.97
N HIS A 90 15.05 10.29 2.72
CA HIS A 90 15.52 10.58 1.38
C HIS A 90 15.52 9.33 0.49
N GLU A 91 15.92 8.17 1.03
CA GLU A 91 15.82 6.87 0.34
C GLU A 91 14.35 6.54 0.00
N PHE A 92 13.45 6.71 0.96
CA PHE A 92 12.03 6.47 0.75
C PHE A 92 11.43 7.39 -0.31
N ARG A 93 11.76 8.69 -0.31
CA ARG A 93 11.31 9.62 -1.36
C ARG A 93 11.76 9.17 -2.76
N GLN A 94 12.97 8.63 -2.90
CA GLN A 94 13.42 8.08 -4.18
C GLN A 94 12.62 6.83 -4.58
N LEU A 95 12.29 5.95 -3.61
CA LEU A 95 11.48 4.76 -3.84
C LEU A 95 10.03 5.10 -4.24
N GLU A 96 9.47 6.20 -3.71
CA GLU A 96 8.16 6.72 -4.09
C GLU A 96 8.12 7.29 -5.51
N GLN A 97 9.22 7.88 -5.97
CA GLN A 97 9.29 8.52 -7.29
C GLN A 97 9.65 7.55 -8.42
N ALA A 98 10.64 6.68 -8.19
CA ALA A 98 11.22 5.83 -9.24
C ALA A 98 11.39 4.36 -8.81
N GLY A 99 10.96 4.01 -7.59
CA GLY A 99 11.08 2.67 -7.06
C GLY A 99 9.79 1.87 -7.12
N TRP A 100 9.77 0.80 -6.34
CA TRP A 100 8.65 -0.12 -6.26
C TRP A 100 7.47 0.41 -5.43
N LEU A 101 7.68 1.49 -4.66
CA LEU A 101 6.62 2.20 -3.95
C LEU A 101 5.77 3.07 -4.88
N ALA A 102 6.34 3.56 -5.98
CA ALA A 102 5.62 4.34 -6.98
C ALA A 102 4.31 3.68 -7.46
N PRO A 103 4.29 2.41 -7.91
CA PRO A 103 3.05 1.75 -8.31
C PRO A 103 2.10 1.44 -7.13
N LEU A 104 2.61 1.31 -5.90
CA LEU A 104 1.77 1.15 -4.70
C LEU A 104 1.03 2.47 -4.38
N LEU A 105 1.71 3.62 -4.54
CA LEU A 105 1.16 4.95 -4.26
C LEU A 105 0.34 5.51 -5.42
N ALA A 106 0.55 5.02 -6.64
CA ALA A 106 -0.26 5.41 -7.80
C ALA A 106 -1.76 5.18 -7.53
N PRO A 107 -2.63 6.08 -8.02
CA PRO A 107 -4.07 5.90 -7.88
C PRO A 107 -4.51 4.62 -8.59
N LEU A 108 -5.35 3.83 -7.92
CA LEU A 108 -5.96 2.66 -8.56
C LEU A 108 -6.89 3.10 -9.68
N PRO A 109 -7.09 2.26 -10.70
CA PRO A 109 -8.06 2.55 -11.72
C PRO A 109 -9.46 2.67 -11.12
N ASP A 110 -10.26 3.60 -11.62
CA ASP A 110 -11.61 3.77 -11.10
C ASP A 110 -12.53 2.65 -11.60
N ILE A 111 -13.23 2.03 -10.66
CA ILE A 111 -14.12 0.87 -10.87
C ILE A 111 -15.25 1.26 -11.85
N GLY A 112 -15.63 2.55 -11.90
CA GLY A 112 -16.68 3.08 -12.76
C GLY A 112 -16.25 3.47 -14.18
N SER A 113 -14.97 3.70 -14.45
CA SER A 113 -14.51 4.25 -15.74
C SER A 113 -14.39 3.21 -16.85
N ALA A 114 -14.48 1.92 -16.53
CA ALA A 114 -14.54 0.83 -17.52
C ALA A 114 -15.89 0.74 -18.28
N GLY A 115 -16.86 1.62 -17.97
CA GLY A 115 -18.23 1.57 -18.50
C GLY A 115 -18.67 2.72 -19.41
N SER A 116 -17.80 3.66 -19.78
CA SER A 116 -18.20 4.88 -20.53
C SER A 116 -17.92 4.87 -22.04
N GLN A 117 -17.59 3.73 -22.65
CA GLN A 117 -17.58 3.60 -24.12
C GLN A 117 -18.18 2.26 -24.54
N GLY A 118 -19.49 2.25 -24.81
CA GLY A 118 -20.20 1.11 -25.37
C GLY A 118 -21.62 1.02 -24.85
N ALA A 119 -22.61 1.26 -25.72
CA ALA A 119 -24.03 1.22 -25.42
C ALA A 119 -24.44 0.03 -24.54
N ARG A 120 -25.05 0.30 -23.38
CA ARG A 120 -25.56 -0.70 -22.45
C ARG A 120 -26.62 -1.55 -23.15
N ARG A 121 -26.34 -2.84 -23.39
CA ARG A 121 -27.36 -3.88 -23.55
C ARG A 121 -27.66 -4.47 -22.17
N PRO A 122 -28.93 -4.66 -21.80
CA PRO A 122 -29.34 -5.07 -20.45
C PRO A 122 -29.08 -6.54 -20.11
N ASP A 123 -28.36 -7.31 -20.94
CA ASP A 123 -28.31 -8.77 -20.82
C ASP A 123 -26.91 -9.37 -21.10
N THR A 124 -25.84 -8.66 -20.73
CA THR A 124 -24.47 -9.20 -20.90
C THR A 124 -23.62 -8.88 -19.68
N LEU A 125 -23.48 -9.87 -18.81
CA LEU A 125 -22.59 -9.83 -17.66
C LEU A 125 -21.13 -9.92 -18.15
N VAL A 126 -20.43 -8.79 -18.04
CA VAL A 126 -18.99 -8.61 -17.84
C VAL A 126 -18.06 -9.53 -18.65
N ALA A 127 -17.76 -9.11 -19.87
CA ALA A 127 -16.55 -9.50 -20.58
C ALA A 127 -16.00 -8.31 -21.38
N SER A 128 -15.60 -7.24 -20.68
CA SER A 128 -14.84 -6.15 -21.31
C SER A 128 -13.35 -6.37 -21.06
N SER A 129 -12.74 -7.14 -21.96
CA SER A 129 -11.31 -7.47 -22.05
C SER A 129 -10.44 -6.28 -22.48
N GLY A 130 -10.61 -5.12 -21.85
CA GLY A 130 -9.89 -3.90 -22.28
C GLY A 130 -10.05 -2.75 -21.30
N GLY A 131 -9.68 -2.96 -20.03
CA GLY A 131 -9.61 -1.85 -19.09
C GLY A 131 -8.30 -1.87 -18.32
N PRO A 132 -8.03 -0.81 -17.55
CA PRO A 132 -6.75 -0.57 -16.91
C PRO A 132 -6.29 -1.77 -16.08
N ASP A 133 -4.98 -2.03 -16.13
CA ASP A 133 -4.33 -3.16 -15.47
C ASP A 133 -4.44 -2.98 -13.95
N TRP A 134 -5.32 -3.78 -13.33
CA TRP A 134 -5.44 -3.82 -11.87
C TRP A 134 -4.25 -4.62 -11.32
N PRO A 135 -3.64 -4.20 -10.19
CA PRO A 135 -2.57 -4.99 -9.60
C PRO A 135 -3.10 -6.38 -9.26
N GLY A 136 -2.30 -7.41 -9.56
CA GLY A 136 -2.61 -8.79 -9.18
C GLY A 136 -2.14 -9.11 -7.74
N PRO A 137 -2.55 -10.27 -7.20
CA PRO A 137 -2.13 -10.69 -5.87
C PRO A 137 -0.61 -10.84 -5.75
N GLU A 138 0.07 -11.31 -6.80
CA GLU A 138 1.53 -11.45 -6.85
C GLU A 138 2.25 -10.12 -6.69
N GLN A 139 1.73 -9.07 -7.32
CA GLN A 139 2.30 -7.72 -7.21
C GLN A 139 2.10 -7.17 -5.79
N ALA A 140 0.90 -7.38 -5.23
CA ALA A 140 0.59 -6.97 -3.86
C ALA A 140 1.42 -7.74 -2.82
N GLU A 141 1.65 -9.03 -3.03
CA GLU A 141 2.56 -9.84 -2.22
C GLU A 141 3.98 -9.27 -2.26
N GLY A 142 4.50 -8.97 -3.46
CA GLY A 142 5.80 -8.36 -3.63
C GLY A 142 5.96 -7.03 -2.88
N TRP A 143 4.92 -6.19 -2.86
CA TRP A 143 4.92 -4.96 -2.04
C TRP A 143 4.96 -5.29 -0.54
N SER A 144 4.14 -6.24 -0.08
CA SER A 144 4.07 -6.63 1.32
C SER A 144 5.38 -7.23 1.85
N GLN A 145 6.10 -7.99 1.03
CA GLN A 145 7.38 -8.58 1.38
C GLN A 145 8.46 -7.51 1.51
N ARG A 146 8.52 -6.57 0.56
CA ARG A 146 9.49 -5.47 0.59
C ARG A 146 9.27 -4.52 1.77
N LEU A 147 8.01 -4.18 2.07
CA LEU A 147 7.68 -3.41 3.27
C LEU A 147 8.15 -4.12 4.54
N ALA A 148 7.90 -5.42 4.65
CA ALA A 148 8.33 -6.19 5.81
C ALA A 148 9.85 -6.23 5.98
N SER A 149 10.60 -6.47 4.89
CA SER A 149 12.06 -6.46 4.94
C SER A 149 12.63 -5.11 5.39
N ILE A 150 11.99 -4.01 4.99
CA ILE A 150 12.38 -2.66 5.45
C ILE A 150 12.08 -2.50 6.94
N PHE A 151 10.92 -2.98 7.40
CA PHE A 151 10.53 -2.88 8.81
C PHE A 151 11.46 -3.71 9.70
N GLU A 152 11.86 -4.91 9.25
CA GLU A 152 12.81 -5.79 9.94
C GLU A 152 14.22 -5.16 10.01
N ARG A 153 14.76 -4.68 8.87
CA ARG A 153 16.07 -4.02 8.83
C ARG A 153 16.17 -2.85 9.82
N MET A 154 15.10 -2.08 9.95
CA MET A 154 15.06 -0.96 10.90
C MET A 154 14.87 -1.42 12.35
N ASN A 155 14.16 -2.53 12.59
CA ASN A 155 14.05 -3.12 13.92
C ASN A 155 15.43 -3.48 14.46
N ASP A 156 16.22 -4.18 13.66
CA ASP A 156 17.56 -4.63 14.04
C ASP A 156 18.48 -3.43 14.31
N SER A 157 18.41 -2.38 13.47
CA SER A 157 19.20 -1.17 13.67
C SER A 157 18.82 -0.35 14.92
N LEU A 158 17.58 -0.44 15.39
CA LEU A 158 17.10 0.28 16.58
C LEU A 158 17.35 -0.51 17.88
N ASP A 159 17.34 -1.84 17.82
CA ASP A 159 17.60 -2.71 18.98
C ASP A 159 19.12 -2.79 19.32
N GLU A 160 20.00 -2.44 18.38
CA GLU A 160 21.46 -2.44 18.56
C GLU A 160 22.05 -1.13 19.17
N CYS A 161 21.22 -0.16 19.54
CA CYS A 161 21.63 1.12 20.17
C CYS A 161 21.09 1.28 21.59
#